data_AF-A0A537TPR8-F1
#
_entry.id   AF-A0A537TPR8-F1
#
_cell.length_a   1.000
_cell.length_b   1.000
_cell.length_c   1.000
_cell.angle_alpha   90.00
_cell.angle_beta   90.00
_cell.angle_gamma   90.00
#
_symmetry.space_group_name_H-M   'P 1'
#
loop_
_entity.id
_entity.type
_entity.pdbx_description
1 polymer ?
#
loop_
_entity_poly.entity_id
_entity_poly.type
_entity_poly.pdbx_seq_one_letter_code
_entity_poly.pdbx_strand_id
1 'polypeptide(L)' 'DDNFGCGSSREHAPWALMDFGIRCVISTSFGDIFYNNCFKNGVLPIKVKPQDLEKLFDDAERGANATL' A
#
# COMPACT_ATOMS: atom_id res chain seq x y z
N ASP A 1 -9.62 0.06 11.35
CA ASP A 1 -9.42 -1.23 10.69
C ASP A 1 -8.12 -1.23 9.90
N ASP A 2 -7.08 -1.88 10.43
CA ASP A 2 -5.80 -2.10 9.74
C ASP A 2 -5.96 -3.27 8.78
N ASN A 3 -6.50 -3.03 7.59
CA ASN A 3 -6.69 -4.10 6.60
C ASN A 3 -6.85 -3.52 5.19
N PHE A 4 -5.78 -2.93 4.65
CA PHE A 4 -5.79 -2.37 3.30
C PHE A 4 -6.02 -3.48 2.25
N GLY A 5 -7.01 -3.27 1.38
CA GLY A 5 -7.41 -4.25 0.37
C GLY A 5 -8.16 -5.47 0.93
N CYS A 6 -8.67 -5.41 2.16
CA CYS A 6 -9.48 -6.46 2.77
C CYS A 6 -10.88 -6.52 2.16
N GLY A 7 -11.26 -7.70 1.68
CA GLY A 7 -12.45 -7.95 0.87
C GLY A 7 -12.13 -9.00 -0.19
N SER A 8 -13.10 -9.35 -1.04
CA SER A 8 -12.91 -10.24 -2.20
C SER A 8 -12.09 -9.56 -3.31
N SER A 9 -10.94 -8.99 -2.94
CA SER A 9 -10.07 -8.11 -3.70
C SER A 9 -10.02 -8.53 -5.17
N ARG A 10 -10.89 -7.87 -5.94
CA ARG A 10 -11.07 -8.08 -7.37
C ARG A 10 -9.74 -7.67 -7.99
N GLU A 11 -9.18 -8.48 -8.88
CA GLU A 11 -7.87 -8.27 -9.52
C GLU A 11 -7.68 -6.86 -10.11
N HIS A 12 -8.79 -6.14 -10.35
CA HIS A 12 -8.81 -4.74 -10.75
C HIS A 12 -8.19 -3.75 -9.76
N ALA A 13 -8.16 -4.02 -8.45
CA ALA A 13 -7.65 -3.07 -7.47
C ALA A 13 -6.15 -2.73 -7.68
N PRO A 14 -5.24 -3.72 -7.82
CA PRO A 14 -3.86 -3.44 -8.20
C PRO A 14 -3.71 -2.80 -9.58
N TRP A 15 -4.58 -3.11 -10.55
CA TRP A 15 -4.55 -2.46 -11.87
C TRP A 15 -4.86 -0.98 -11.79
N ALA A 16 -5.90 -0.59 -11.04
CA ALA A 16 -6.24 0.81 -10.84
C ALA A 16 -5.09 1.61 -10.18
N LEU A 17 -4.36 0.99 -9.26
CA LEU A 17 -3.16 1.60 -8.66
C LEU A 17 -2.05 1.79 -9.71
N MET A 18 -1.80 0.77 -10.53
CA MET A 18 -0.79 0.86 -11.59
C MET A 18 -1.16 1.91 -12.66
N ASP A 19 -2.41 1.95 -13.09
CA ASP A 19 -2.91 2.91 -14.07
C ASP A 19 -2.81 4.36 -13.56
N PHE A 20 -2.97 4.54 -12.25
CA PHE A 20 -2.73 5.83 -11.58
C PHE A 20 -1.23 6.16 -11.43
N GLY A 21 -0.34 5.24 -11.78
CA GLY A 21 1.11 5.38 -11.65
C GLY A 21 1.65 5.05 -10.25
N ILE A 22 0.83 4.48 -9.36
CA ILE A 22 1.26 4.04 -8.03
C ILE A 22 2.07 2.75 -8.17
N ARG A 23 3.31 2.79 -7.70
CA ARG A 23 4.25 1.67 -7.77
C ARG A 23 4.38 0.90 -6.46
N CYS A 24 3.98 1.51 -5.35
CA CYS A 24 4.16 0.96 -4.02
C CYS A 24 3.00 1.34 -3.11
N VAL A 25 2.60 0.41 -2.24
CA VAL A 25 1.61 0.64 -1.18
C VAL A 25 2.23 0.24 0.14
N ILE A 26 2.15 1.12 1.15
CA ILE A 26 2.71 0.89 2.48
C ILE A 26 1.56 0.78 3.48
N SER A 27 1.57 -0.25 4.33
CA SER A 27 0.52 -0.49 5.33
C SER A 27 1.07 -1.33 6.49
N THR A 28 0.36 -1.38 7.61
CA THR A 28 0.61 -2.31 8.73
C THR A 28 0.18 -3.74 8.42
N SER A 29 -0.79 -3.89 7.51
CA SER A 29 -1.35 -5.18 7.10
C SER A 29 -1.94 -5.10 5.69
N PHE A 30 -2.11 -6.26 5.06
CA PHE A 30 -2.77 -6.41 3.77
C PHE A 30 -3.64 -7.65 3.79
N GLY A 31 -4.76 -7.61 3.06
CA GLY A 31 -5.49 -8.84 2.75
C GLY A 31 -4.65 -9.77 1.86
N ASP A 32 -4.68 -11.09 2.13
CA ASP A 32 -3.82 -12.07 1.46
C ASP A 32 -3.97 -12.09 -0.07
N ILE A 33 -5.19 -11.92 -0.57
CA ILE A 33 -5.49 -11.86 -2.00
C ILE A 33 -4.86 -10.61 -2.63
N PHE A 34 -5.05 -9.44 -1.99
CA PHE A 34 -4.50 -8.18 -2.46
C PHE A 34 -2.97 -8.22 -2.48
N TYR A 35 -2.37 -8.73 -1.40
CA TYR A 35 -0.92 -8.86 -1.27
C TYR A 35 -0.33 -9.69 -2.41
N ASN A 36 -0.91 -10.86 -2.70
CA ASN A 36 -0.49 -11.71 -3.82
C ASN A 36 -0.70 -11.06 -5.19
N ASN A 37 -1.82 -10.35 -5.39
CA ASN A 37 -2.10 -9.68 -6.65
C ASN A 37 -1.17 -8.49 -6.91
N CYS A 38 -0.68 -7.80 -5.88
CA CYS A 38 0.26 -6.70 -6.06
C CYS A 38 1.55 -7.17 -6.74
N PHE A 39 2.16 -8.26 -6.28
CA PHE A 39 3.39 -8.80 -6.88
C PHE A 39 3.21 -9.22 -8.34
N LYS A 40 2.06 -9.82 -8.68
CA LYS A 40 1.76 -10.22 -10.06
C LYS A 40 1.60 -9.02 -11.01
N ASN A 41 1.21 -7.88 -10.46
CA ASN A 41 0.87 -6.67 -11.21
C ASN A 41 1.87 -5.54 -10.98
N GLY A 42 3.11 -5.83 -10.55
CA GLY A 42 4.17 -4.81 -10.48
C GLY A 42 3.94 -3.68 -9.47
N VAL A 43 3.03 -3.88 -8.50
CA VAL A 43 2.84 -3.01 -7.34
C VAL A 43 3.57 -3.65 -6.16
N LEU A 44 4.39 -2.89 -5.45
CA LEU A 44 5.12 -3.37 -4.28
C LEU A 44 4.32 -3.12 -2.99
N PRO A 45 3.80 -4.16 -2.31
CA PRO A 45 3.20 -3.99 -1.00
C PRO A 45 4.28 -4.07 0.10
N ILE A 46 4.41 -3.03 0.92
CA ILE A 46 5.38 -2.97 2.03
C ILE A 46 4.63 -3.01 3.37
N LYS A 47 4.92 -4.03 4.18
CA LYS A 47 4.42 -4.13 5.55
C LYS A 47 5.39 -3.44 6.51
N VAL A 48 4.89 -2.49 7.28
CA VAL A 48 5.66 -1.74 8.28
C VAL A 48 5.02 -1.85 9.67
N LYS A 49 5.76 -1.47 10.71
CA LYS A 49 5.17 -1.35 12.05
C LYS A 49 4.28 -0.10 12.12
N PRO A 50 3.26 -0.08 13.00
CA PRO A 50 2.38 1.09 13.15
C PRO A 50 3.15 2.40 13.40
N GLN A 51 4.22 2.32 14.19
CA GLN A 51 5.10 3.46 14.52
C GLN A 51 5.82 4.04 13.29
N ASP A 52 6.19 3.19 12.34
CA ASP A 52 6.87 3.63 11.11
C ASP A 52 5.83 4.18 10.11
N LEU A 53 4.63 3.61 10.08
CA LEU A 53 3.52 4.14 9.28
C LEU A 53 3.12 5.54 9.73
N GLU A 54 3.04 5.78 11.05
CA GLU A 54 2.73 7.09 11.63
C GLU A 54 3.76 8.16 11.22
N LYS A 55 5.06 7.83 11.26
CA LYS A 55 6.13 8.72 10.77
C LYS A 55 5.97 9.06 9.29
N LEU A 56 5.68 8.06 8.46
CA LEU A 56 5.47 8.27 7.02
C LEU A 56 4.26 9.16 6.73
N PHE A 57 3.19 9.07 7.52
CA PHE A 57 2.04 9.96 7.40
C PHE A 57 2.39 11.40 7.78
N ASP A 58 3.09 11.60 8.90
CA ASP A 58 3.56 12.91 9.34
C ASP A 58 4.47 13.57 8.29
N ASP A 59 5.39 12.80 7.69
CA ASP A 59 6.23 13.29 6.59
C ASP A 59 5.44 13.64 5.33
N ALA A 60 4.43 12.83 4.98
CA ALA A 60 3.59 13.07 3.81
C ALA A 60 2.71 14.32 3.96
N GLU A 61 2.18 14.59 5.17
CA GLU A 61 1.40 15.81 5.44
C GLU A 61 2.23 17.09 5.30
N ARG A 62 3.54 17.00 5.54
CA ARG A 62 4.48 18.14 5.36
C ARG A 62 4.77 18.45 3.88
N GLY A 63 4.21 17.68 2.95
CA GLY A 63 4.31 17.94 1.50
C GLY A 63 5.66 17.57 0.88
N ALA A 64 6.52 16.87 1.62
CA ALA A 64 7.81 16.40 1.14
C ALA A 64 7.71 14.95 0.65
N ASN A 65 8.63 14.53 -0.22
CA ASN A 65 8.85 13.11 -0.47
C ASN A 65 9.28 12.47 0.86
N ALA A 66 8.42 11.64 1.45
CA ALA A 66 8.72 10.96 2.70
C ALA A 66 9.96 10.06 2.53
N THR A 67 10.97 10.28 3.36
CA THR A 67 12.21 9.47 3.40
C THR A 67 12.45 9.07 4.86
N LEU A 68 12.34 7.77 5.14
CA LEU A 68 12.70 7.17 6.43
C LEU A 68 14.22 7.07 6.61
#